data_AF-A0A8B8GK96-F1
#
_entry.id   AF-A0A8B8GK96-F1
#
_cell.length_a   1.000
_cell.length_b   1.000
_cell.length_c   1.000
_cell.angle_alpha   90.00
_cell.angle_beta   90.00
_cell.angle_gamma   90.00
#
_symmetry.space_group_name_H-M   'P 1'
#
loop_
_entity.id
_entity.type
_entity.pdbx_description
1 polymer ?
#
loop_
_entity_poly.entity_id
_entity_poly.type
_entity_poly.pdbx_seq_one_letter_code
_entity_poly.pdbx_strand_id
1 'polypeptide(L)'
;MVRPQEDNFILRCGKLFHQYAVDMYAKIESERLNYLRFNQAALRSEEYIHLQDAIVNDGDVNNIGRLTILPTTYIGSPRHMHQYTQDAMSYVSQTPTYRHDITARVFRQKLKALIDLIIELRVFGEVRCWMYSVEWQKRGLPHAHILIWLLRKITPDQIDSIISAEIPDEIADPELFEVVK
;
A
#
# COMPACT_ATOMS: atom_id res chain seq x y z
N MET A 1 -2.77 -12.19 21.82
CA MET A 1 -2.60 -11.67 23.19
C MET A 1 -3.49 -12.52 24.09
N VAL A 2 -2.92 -13.46 24.85
CA VAL A 2 -3.68 -14.36 25.74
C VAL A 2 -3.80 -13.67 27.10
N ARG A 3 -5.01 -13.62 27.67
CA ARG A 3 -5.24 -13.05 29.00
C ARG A 3 -4.59 -13.95 30.06
N PRO A 4 -3.90 -13.41 31.08
CA PRO A 4 -3.36 -14.23 32.15
C PRO A 4 -4.52 -14.94 32.87
N GLN A 5 -4.40 -16.25 33.09
CA GLN A 5 -5.37 -17.16 33.75
C GLN A 5 -6.48 -17.79 32.90
N GLU A 6 -6.54 -17.56 31.57
CA GLU A 6 -7.46 -18.27 30.67
C GLU A 6 -6.72 -19.28 29.78
N ASP A 7 -7.08 -20.56 29.90
CA ASP A 7 -6.55 -21.61 29.03
C ASP A 7 -7.25 -21.59 27.65
N ASN A 8 -6.48 -21.26 26.61
CA ASN A 8 -6.99 -21.19 25.25
C ASN A 8 -6.90 -22.57 24.58
N PHE A 9 -7.85 -23.45 24.91
CA PHE A 9 -7.89 -24.85 24.44
C PHE A 9 -7.78 -24.98 22.91
N ILE A 10 -8.34 -24.02 22.17
CA ILE A 10 -8.35 -23.99 20.70
C ILE A 10 -6.93 -23.83 20.14
N LEU A 11 -6.11 -22.94 20.73
CA LEU A 11 -4.73 -22.71 20.29
C LEU A 11 -3.79 -23.84 20.72
N ARG A 12 -4.12 -24.57 21.81
CA ARG A 12 -3.36 -25.74 22.27
C ARG A 12 -3.44 -26.93 21.29
N CYS A 13 -4.49 -27.02 20.47
CA CYS A 13 -4.65 -28.07 19.47
C CYS A 13 -3.72 -27.94 18.24
N GLY A 14 -2.94 -26.85 18.14
CA GLY A 14 -1.86 -26.70 17.17
C GLY A 14 -2.27 -27.04 15.73
N LYS A 15 -1.60 -28.01 15.11
CA LYS A 15 -1.81 -28.40 13.70
C LYS A 15 -3.25 -28.81 13.37
N LEU A 16 -3.96 -29.48 14.30
CA LEU A 16 -5.34 -29.91 14.08
C LEU A 16 -6.29 -28.71 13.98
N PHE A 17 -6.06 -27.67 14.77
CA PHE A 17 -6.85 -26.44 14.67
C PHE A 17 -6.61 -25.71 13.35
N HIS A 18 -5.37 -25.67 12.86
CA HIS A 18 -5.06 -25.05 11.57
C HIS A 18 -5.73 -25.81 10.42
N GLN A 19 -5.70 -27.14 10.43
CA GLN A 19 -6.41 -27.96 9.44
C GLN A 19 -7.92 -27.71 9.48
N TYR A 20 -8.51 -27.73 10.68
CA TYR A 20 -9.93 -27.42 10.85
C TYR A 20 -10.30 -26.02 10.32
N ALA A 21 -9.49 -25.00 10.62
CA ALA A 21 -9.73 -23.64 10.15
C ALA A 21 -9.69 -23.54 8.62
N VAL A 22 -8.71 -24.18 7.98
CA VAL A 22 -8.57 -24.22 6.52
C VAL A 22 -9.73 -24.98 5.87
N ASP A 23 -10.10 -26.14 6.42
CA ASP A 23 -11.22 -26.94 5.91
C ASP A 23 -12.56 -26.21 6.05
N MET A 24 -12.79 -25.53 7.18
CA MET A 24 -14.01 -24.73 7.35
C MET A 24 -14.04 -23.55 6.37
N TYR A 25 -12.91 -22.87 6.17
CA TYR A 25 -12.81 -21.81 5.17
C TYR A 25 -13.12 -22.33 3.76
N ALA A 26 -12.53 -23.46 3.36
CA ALA A 26 -12.76 -24.07 2.06
C ALA A 26 -14.23 -24.47 1.85
N LYS A 27 -14.89 -25.00 2.89
CA LYS A 27 -16.33 -25.32 2.85
C LYS A 27 -17.18 -24.07 2.67
N ILE A 28 -16.92 -23.02 3.47
CA ILE A 28 -17.66 -21.75 3.37
C ILE A 28 -17.48 -21.15 1.97
N GLU A 29 -16.26 -21.13 1.44
CA GLU A 29 -15.99 -20.55 0.14
C GLU A 29 -16.62 -21.38 -1.00
N SER A 30 -16.63 -22.71 -0.87
CA SER A 30 -17.35 -23.61 -1.79
C SER A 30 -18.85 -23.34 -1.81
N GLU A 31 -19.48 -23.15 -0.64
CA GLU A 31 -20.89 -22.80 -0.55
C GLU A 31 -21.20 -21.43 -1.15
N ARG A 32 -20.32 -20.44 -0.96
CA ARG A 32 -20.46 -19.12 -1.60
C ARG A 32 -20.38 -19.22 -3.12
N LEU A 33 -19.45 -20.01 -3.65
CA LEU A 33 -19.33 -20.25 -5.09
C LEU A 33 -20.56 -20.98 -5.64
N ASN A 34 -21.07 -21.99 -4.92
CA ASN A 34 -22.31 -22.68 -5.28
C ASN A 34 -23.49 -21.69 -5.31
N TYR A 35 -23.63 -20.85 -4.29
CA TYR A 35 -24.65 -19.82 -4.25
C TYR A 35 -24.56 -18.88 -5.46
N LEU A 36 -23.36 -18.38 -5.77
CA LEU A 36 -23.15 -17.53 -6.94
C LEU A 36 -23.49 -18.26 -8.24
N ARG A 37 -23.14 -19.55 -8.36
CA ARG A 37 -23.45 -20.39 -9.53
C ARG A 37 -24.94 -20.61 -9.75
N PHE A 38 -25.69 -20.87 -8.69
CA PHE A 38 -27.13 -21.18 -8.79
C PHE A 38 -28.02 -19.93 -8.83
N ASN A 39 -27.53 -18.77 -8.41
CA ASN A 39 -28.30 -17.52 -8.35
C ASN A 39 -27.89 -16.48 -9.42
N GLN A 40 -27.23 -16.88 -10.51
CA GLN A 40 -26.78 -15.98 -11.59
C GLN A 40 -27.89 -15.09 -12.17
N ALA A 41 -29.10 -15.64 -12.36
CA ALA A 41 -30.24 -14.88 -12.90
C ALA A 41 -30.66 -13.72 -11.98
N ALA A 42 -30.64 -13.90 -10.66
CA ALA A 42 -30.94 -12.86 -9.68
C ALA A 42 -29.83 -11.79 -9.59
N LEU A 43 -28.60 -12.15 -9.97
CA LEU A 43 -27.44 -11.26 -10.00
C LEU A 43 -27.33 -10.43 -11.30
N ARG A 44 -28.38 -10.45 -12.14
CA ARG A 44 -28.43 -9.77 -13.45
C ARG A 44 -27.25 -10.14 -14.35
N SER A 45 -26.80 -11.40 -14.30
CA SER A 45 -25.71 -11.91 -15.15
C SER A 45 -25.97 -11.68 -16.64
N GLU A 46 -27.25 -11.67 -17.04
CA GLU A 46 -27.72 -11.44 -18.42
C GLU A 46 -27.34 -10.06 -18.97
N GLU A 47 -27.40 -8.98 -18.19
CA GLU A 47 -26.97 -7.65 -18.66
C GLU A 47 -25.47 -7.57 -18.93
N TYR A 48 -24.68 -8.40 -18.24
CA TYR A 48 -23.23 -8.45 -18.43
C TYR A 48 -22.80 -9.36 -19.58
N ILE A 49 -23.61 -10.38 -19.91
CA ILE A 49 -23.38 -11.27 -21.06
C ILE A 49 -23.41 -10.44 -22.36
N HIS A 50 -24.34 -9.49 -22.49
CA HIS A 50 -24.48 -8.68 -23.70
C HIS A 50 -23.28 -7.75 -23.96
N LEU A 51 -22.64 -7.24 -22.90
CA LEU A 51 -21.45 -6.39 -23.01
C LEU A 51 -20.19 -7.22 -23.32
N GLN A 52 -20.12 -8.45 -22.79
CA GLN A 52 -18.97 -9.34 -22.95
C GLN A 52 -18.99 -10.07 -24.31
N ASP A 53 -20.17 -10.49 -24.79
CA ASP A 53 -20.35 -11.11 -26.12
C ASP A 53 -20.01 -10.14 -27.25
N ALA A 54 -20.30 -8.84 -27.07
CA ALA A 54 -19.91 -7.79 -28.02
C ALA A 54 -18.38 -7.55 -28.08
N ILE A 55 -17.64 -7.92 -27.03
CA ILE A 55 -16.21 -7.64 -26.90
C ILE A 55 -15.35 -8.88 -27.18
N VAL A 56 -15.85 -10.10 -26.91
CA VAL A 56 -14.97 -11.26 -26.73
C VAL A 56 -14.88 -12.25 -27.90
N ASN A 57 -15.85 -12.43 -28.81
CA ASN A 57 -15.62 -12.97 -30.18
C ASN A 57 -16.86 -13.52 -30.90
N ASP A 58 -16.78 -13.41 -32.23
CA ASP A 58 -17.35 -14.24 -33.30
C ASP A 58 -16.94 -15.73 -33.16
N GLY A 59 -17.34 -16.40 -32.06
CA GLY A 59 -16.92 -17.75 -31.70
C GLY A 59 -18.07 -18.65 -31.23
N ASP A 60 -18.09 -19.88 -31.74
CA ASP A 60 -19.17 -20.87 -31.61
C ASP A 60 -19.62 -21.14 -30.16
N VAL A 61 -20.90 -20.87 -29.91
CA VAL A 61 -21.57 -20.80 -28.59
C VAL A 61 -21.75 -22.19 -27.95
N ASN A 62 -21.53 -23.26 -28.71
CA ASN A 62 -21.92 -24.62 -28.31
C ASN A 62 -20.90 -25.39 -27.47
N ASN A 63 -19.68 -24.88 -27.28
CA ASN A 63 -18.60 -25.58 -26.55
C ASN A 63 -18.21 -24.96 -25.20
N ILE A 64 -18.90 -23.91 -24.77
CA ILE A 64 -18.57 -23.21 -23.53
C ILE A 64 -19.49 -23.77 -22.44
N GLY A 65 -18.92 -24.54 -21.50
CA GLY A 65 -19.64 -24.94 -20.29
C GLY A 65 -20.24 -23.71 -19.60
N ARG A 66 -21.40 -23.86 -18.96
CA ARG A 66 -22.20 -22.74 -18.41
C ARG A 66 -21.33 -21.72 -17.66
N LEU A 67 -21.06 -20.57 -18.29
CA LEU A 67 -20.21 -19.51 -17.74
C LEU A 67 -20.87 -18.95 -16.47
N THR A 68 -20.20 -19.08 -15.33
CA THR A 68 -20.63 -18.46 -14.07
C THR A 68 -19.88 -17.17 -13.88
N ILE A 69 -20.58 -16.05 -13.88
CA ILE A 69 -19.99 -14.73 -13.71
C ILE A 69 -19.77 -14.47 -12.21
N LEU A 70 -18.52 -14.26 -11.84
CA LEU A 70 -18.17 -13.80 -10.50
C LEU A 70 -18.28 -12.27 -10.41
N PRO A 71 -18.89 -11.71 -9.35
CA PRO A 71 -18.98 -10.26 -9.16
C PRO A 71 -17.62 -9.65 -8.82
N THR A 72 -17.46 -8.33 -9.01
CA THR A 72 -16.25 -7.56 -8.65
C THR A 72 -15.89 -7.66 -7.16
N THR A 73 -16.87 -7.93 -6.31
CA THR A 73 -16.70 -8.14 -4.86
C THR A 73 -16.01 -9.47 -4.53
N TYR A 74 -15.93 -10.42 -5.48
CA TYR A 74 -15.21 -11.66 -5.28
C TYR A 74 -13.71 -11.45 -5.53
N ILE A 75 -12.92 -11.56 -4.47
CA ILE A 75 -11.47 -11.33 -4.48
C ILE A 75 -10.79 -12.32 -5.43
N GLY A 76 -9.99 -11.81 -6.36
CA GLY A 76 -9.30 -12.61 -7.37
C GLY A 76 -10.16 -13.01 -8.58
N SER A 77 -11.43 -12.58 -8.67
CA SER A 77 -12.20 -12.75 -9.92
C SER A 77 -11.60 -11.90 -11.04
N PRO A 78 -11.77 -12.28 -12.32
CA PRO A 78 -11.34 -11.47 -13.46
C PRO A 78 -11.88 -10.02 -13.40
N ARG A 79 -13.10 -9.84 -12.88
CA ARG A 79 -13.74 -8.52 -12.73
C ARG A 79 -13.15 -7.72 -11.58
N HIS A 80 -12.84 -8.36 -10.46
CA HIS A 80 -12.10 -7.73 -9.38
C HIS A 80 -10.77 -7.19 -9.90
N MET A 81 -9.99 -8.02 -10.60
CA MET A 81 -8.71 -7.61 -11.17
C MET A 81 -8.86 -6.46 -12.18
N HIS A 82 -9.88 -6.51 -13.04
CA HIS A 82 -10.15 -5.44 -13.99
C HIS A 82 -10.54 -4.12 -13.31
N GLN A 83 -11.42 -4.16 -12.30
CA GLN A 83 -11.80 -2.98 -11.51
C GLN A 83 -10.58 -2.37 -10.82
N TYR A 84 -9.76 -3.19 -10.16
CA TYR A 84 -8.53 -2.72 -9.51
C TYR A 84 -7.55 -2.08 -10.51
N THR A 85 -7.50 -2.61 -11.74
CA THR A 85 -6.67 -2.03 -12.80
C THR A 85 -7.22 -0.68 -13.25
N GLN A 86 -8.53 -0.56 -13.46
CA GLN A 86 -9.16 0.72 -13.81
C GLN A 86 -9.01 1.76 -12.69
N ASP A 87 -9.19 1.35 -11.44
CA ASP A 87 -9.02 2.21 -10.26
C ASP A 87 -7.56 2.68 -10.18
N ALA A 88 -6.59 1.77 -10.33
CA ALA A 88 -5.16 2.10 -10.38
C ALA A 88 -4.84 3.09 -11.51
N MET A 89 -5.38 2.89 -12.72
CA MET A 89 -5.18 3.80 -13.85
C MET A 89 -5.80 5.18 -13.58
N SER A 90 -6.98 5.24 -12.97
CA SER A 90 -7.60 6.50 -12.55
C SER A 90 -6.82 7.20 -11.44
N TYR A 91 -6.10 6.45 -10.60
CA TYR A 91 -5.23 7.00 -9.58
C TYR A 91 -3.95 7.61 -10.17
N VAL A 92 -3.45 7.08 -11.29
CA VAL A 92 -2.25 7.58 -11.97
C VAL A 92 -2.50 8.92 -12.68
N SER A 93 -3.74 9.21 -13.09
CA SER A 93 -4.08 10.46 -13.78
C SER A 93 -4.42 11.65 -12.88
N GLN A 94 -4.33 11.51 -11.54
CA GLN A 94 -4.70 12.57 -10.59
C GLN A 94 -3.49 13.34 -10.08
N THR A 95 -3.65 14.66 -9.91
CA THR A 95 -2.63 15.52 -9.31
C THR A 95 -2.43 15.17 -7.83
N PRO A 96 -1.19 15.16 -7.29
CA PRO A 96 -0.90 14.79 -5.89
C PRO A 96 -1.71 15.57 -4.84
N THR A 97 -2.14 16.77 -5.20
CA THR A 97 -2.96 17.69 -4.40
C THR A 97 -4.33 17.12 -4.04
N TYR A 98 -4.89 16.19 -4.83
CA TYR A 98 -6.21 15.60 -4.60
C TYR A 98 -6.16 14.24 -3.87
N ARG A 99 -4.95 13.76 -3.53
CA ARG A 99 -4.70 12.44 -2.94
C ARG A 99 -3.86 12.54 -1.68
N HIS A 100 -4.44 13.17 -0.66
CA HIS A 100 -3.81 13.36 0.65
C HIS A 100 -3.36 12.03 1.29
N ASP A 101 -4.02 10.91 0.99
CA ASP A 101 -3.67 9.57 1.47
C ASP A 101 -2.34 9.06 0.92
N ILE A 102 -2.13 9.17 -0.39
CA ILE A 102 -0.87 8.78 -1.04
C ILE A 102 0.26 9.72 -0.61
N THR A 103 -0.01 11.03 -0.62
CA THR A 103 0.95 12.04 -0.18
C THR A 103 1.40 11.79 1.27
N ALA A 104 0.47 11.48 2.18
CA ALA A 104 0.80 11.12 3.57
C ALA A 104 1.65 9.84 3.67
N ARG A 105 1.33 8.81 2.88
CA ARG A 105 2.08 7.54 2.87
C ARG A 105 3.51 7.72 2.37
N VAL A 106 3.68 8.39 1.23
CA VAL A 106 5.01 8.67 0.65
C VAL A 106 5.80 9.57 1.59
N PHE A 107 5.18 10.62 2.14
CA PHE A 107 5.82 11.48 3.12
C PHE A 107 6.32 10.69 4.33
N ARG A 108 5.48 9.81 4.90
CA ARG A 108 5.87 8.96 6.03
C ARG A 108 7.04 8.04 5.68
N GLN A 109 7.06 7.44 4.48
CA GLN A 109 8.17 6.60 4.04
C GLN A 109 9.47 7.40 3.92
N LYS A 110 9.41 8.58 3.28
CA LYS A 110 10.56 9.49 3.17
C LYS A 110 11.05 9.97 4.53
N LEU A 111 10.14 10.34 5.43
CA LEU A 111 10.46 10.76 6.79
C LEU A 111 11.17 9.63 7.55
N LYS A 112 10.67 8.39 7.46
CA LYS A 112 11.33 7.24 8.06
C LYS A 112 12.73 7.03 7.50
N ALA A 113 12.88 7.03 6.17
CA ALA A 113 14.18 6.87 5.53
C ALA A 113 15.17 7.96 5.95
N LEU A 114 14.72 9.21 6.08
CA LEU A 114 15.55 10.32 6.55
C LEU A 114 16.00 10.12 8.00
N ILE A 115 15.09 9.69 8.89
CA ILE A 115 15.43 9.41 10.30
C ILE A 115 16.42 8.25 10.40
N ASP A 116 16.19 7.17 9.65
CA ASP A 116 17.09 6.02 9.61
C ASP A 116 18.48 6.44 9.08
N LEU A 117 18.55 7.26 8.03
CA LEU A 117 19.80 7.85 7.50
C LEU A 117 20.56 8.62 8.60
N ILE A 118 19.87 9.51 9.31
CA ILE A 118 20.49 10.35 10.35
C ILE A 118 21.05 9.51 11.51
N ILE A 119 20.32 8.47 11.93
CA ILE A 119 20.67 7.68 13.11
C ILE A 119 21.67 6.57 12.77
N GLU A 120 21.40 5.79 11.72
CA GLU A 120 22.17 4.61 11.37
C GLU A 120 23.49 4.99 10.70
N LEU A 121 23.47 5.93 9.75
CA LEU A 121 24.69 6.43 9.11
C LEU A 121 25.39 7.51 9.92
N ARG A 122 24.80 7.93 11.05
CA ARG A 122 25.38 8.94 11.97
C ARG A 122 25.80 10.22 11.23
N VAL A 123 24.96 10.70 10.31
CA VAL A 123 25.26 11.86 9.44
C VAL A 123 25.67 13.09 10.25
N PHE A 124 25.01 13.34 11.37
CA PHE A 124 25.33 14.42 12.30
C PHE A 124 26.15 13.96 13.52
N GLY A 125 26.64 12.72 13.50
CA GLY A 125 27.26 12.05 14.64
C GLY A 125 26.29 11.19 15.45
N GLU A 126 26.71 10.79 16.65
CA GLU A 126 25.96 9.86 17.49
C GLU A 126 24.75 10.56 18.15
N VAL A 127 23.56 10.01 17.92
CA VAL A 127 22.28 10.57 18.40
C VAL A 127 21.93 9.97 19.77
N ARG A 128 21.70 10.83 20.77
CA ARG A 128 21.22 10.43 22.10
C ARG A 128 19.71 10.16 22.10
N CYS A 129 18.96 11.08 21.52
CA CYS A 129 17.51 10.95 21.32
C CYS A 129 17.07 11.84 20.17
N TRP A 130 15.86 11.60 19.67
CA TRP A 130 15.23 12.41 18.64
C TRP A 130 13.71 12.39 18.83
N MET A 131 13.03 13.41 18.33
CA MET A 131 11.57 13.45 18.23
C MET A 131 11.18 14.22 16.97
N TYR A 132 9.98 13.99 16.47
CA TYR A 132 9.40 14.85 15.45
C TYR A 132 7.90 15.02 15.65
N SER A 133 7.37 16.15 15.19
CA SER A 133 5.94 16.35 14.98
C SER A 133 5.66 16.50 13.49
N VAL A 134 4.50 16.01 13.04
CA VAL A 134 4.03 16.18 11.65
C VAL A 134 2.78 17.05 11.68
N GLU A 135 2.82 18.13 10.91
CA GLU A 135 1.75 19.12 10.82
C GLU A 135 1.27 19.26 9.37
N TRP A 136 -0.02 19.56 9.20
CA TRP A 136 -0.61 19.80 7.89
C TRP A 136 -0.82 21.29 7.71
N GLN A 137 -0.08 21.90 6.78
CA GLN A 137 -0.25 23.31 6.48
C GLN A 137 -1.57 23.55 5.75
N LYS A 138 -2.09 24.80 5.80
CA LYS A 138 -3.39 25.22 5.21
C LYS A 138 -3.54 25.00 3.69
N ARG A 139 -2.52 24.46 3.01
CA ARG A 139 -2.50 24.08 1.58
C ARG A 139 -2.22 22.59 1.34
N GLY A 140 -2.34 21.75 2.37
CA GLY A 140 -2.56 20.31 2.21
C GLY A 140 -1.30 19.45 2.03
N LEU A 141 -0.11 19.98 2.33
CA LEU A 141 1.11 19.17 2.37
C LEU A 141 1.58 18.97 3.83
N PRO A 142 2.01 17.74 4.17
CA PRO A 142 2.59 17.46 5.47
C PRO A 142 3.99 18.09 5.57
N HIS A 143 4.27 18.69 6.72
CA HIS A 143 5.58 19.18 7.13
C HIS A 143 5.98 18.52 8.44
N ALA A 144 7.28 18.27 8.64
CA ALA A 144 7.79 17.69 9.87
C ALA A 144 8.76 18.64 10.57
N HIS A 145 8.53 18.91 11.84
CA HIS A 145 9.51 19.51 12.73
C HIS A 145 10.29 18.39 13.41
N ILE A 146 11.59 18.29 13.14
CA ILE A 146 12.45 17.23 13.67
C ILE A 146 13.45 17.84 14.65
N LEU A 147 13.50 17.31 15.86
CA LEU A 147 14.47 17.65 16.89
C LEU A 147 15.39 16.46 17.15
N ILE A 148 16.69 16.70 17.11
CA ILE A 148 17.73 15.69 17.31
C ILE A 148 18.68 16.18 18.40
N TRP A 149 18.91 15.34 19.41
CA TRP A 149 19.90 15.59 20.45
C TRP A 149 21.11 14.69 20.21
N LEU A 150 22.24 15.31 19.91
CA LEU A 150 23.51 14.64 19.68
C LEU A 150 24.25 14.41 21.00
N LEU A 151 25.00 13.31 21.09
CA LEU A 151 25.89 13.03 22.23
C LEU A 151 27.02 14.05 22.31
N ARG A 152 27.57 14.45 21.16
CA ARG A 152 28.54 15.53 21.03
C ARG A 152 27.84 16.73 20.41
N LYS A 153 27.87 17.85 21.11
CA LYS A 153 27.22 19.09 20.67
C LYS A 153 27.99 19.67 19.48
N ILE A 154 27.27 20.03 18.42
CA ILE A 154 27.80 20.83 17.31
C ILE A 154 28.01 22.26 17.81
N THR A 155 29.21 22.82 17.61
CA THR A 155 29.49 24.22 17.93
C THR A 155 28.99 25.14 16.82
N PRO A 156 28.66 26.43 17.11
CA PRO A 156 28.16 27.36 16.09
C PRO A 156 29.06 27.46 14.85
N ASP A 157 30.36 27.45 15.09
CA ASP A 157 31.47 27.44 14.11
C ASP A 157 31.52 26.18 13.22
N GLN A 158 30.78 25.12 13.57
CA GLN A 158 30.65 23.90 12.77
C GLN A 158 29.33 23.85 11.99
N ILE A 159 28.40 24.78 12.19
CA ILE A 159 27.06 24.70 11.57
C ILE A 159 27.16 24.81 10.07
N ASP A 160 27.89 25.80 9.55
CA ASP A 160 27.96 26.08 8.12
C ASP A 160 28.62 24.95 7.31
N SER A 161 29.48 24.15 7.94
CA SER A 161 30.11 22.99 7.28
C SER A 161 29.23 21.74 7.29
N ILE A 162 28.23 21.69 8.17
CA ILE A 162 27.34 20.53 8.36
C ILE A 162 25.99 20.77 7.66
N ILE A 163 25.51 22.00 7.68
CA ILE A 163 24.25 22.43 7.10
C ILE A 163 24.55 23.54 6.10
N SER A 164 24.76 23.15 4.85
CA SER A 164 24.83 24.08 3.73
C SER A 164 23.80 23.68 2.67
N ALA A 165 23.31 24.69 1.95
CA ALA A 165 22.49 24.50 0.76
C ALA A 165 23.26 25.11 -0.41
N GLU A 166 24.10 24.28 -1.03
CA GLU A 166 24.90 24.68 -2.19
C GLU A 166 24.28 24.09 -3.45
N ILE A 167 24.27 24.87 -4.53
CA ILE A 167 23.94 24.35 -5.85
C ILE A 167 25.16 23.54 -6.30
N PRO A 168 24.98 22.25 -6.68
CA PRO A 168 26.09 21.43 -7.17
C PRO A 168 26.80 22.11 -8.34
N ASP A 169 28.11 21.95 -8.45
CA ASP A 169 28.87 22.54 -9.56
C ASP A 169 28.81 21.63 -10.80
N GLU A 170 28.56 22.20 -11.97
CA GLU A 170 28.40 21.46 -13.24
C GLU A 170 29.65 20.64 -13.61
N ILE A 171 30.84 21.06 -13.17
CA ILE A 171 32.11 20.42 -13.50
C ILE A 171 32.51 19.45 -12.38
N ALA A 172 32.36 19.84 -11.12
CA ALA A 172 32.80 19.01 -9.99
C ALA A 172 31.81 17.89 -9.64
N ASP A 173 30.50 18.11 -9.83
CA ASP A 173 29.45 17.13 -9.55
C ASP A 173 28.31 17.20 -10.59
N PRO A 174 28.58 16.75 -11.84
CA PRO A 174 27.62 16.83 -12.94
C PRO A 174 26.36 16.00 -12.69
N GLU A 175 26.44 14.90 -11.93
CA GLU A 175 25.29 14.06 -11.63
C GLU A 175 24.29 14.78 -10.72
N LEU A 176 24.75 15.38 -9.61
CA LEU A 176 23.86 16.16 -8.74
C LEU A 176 23.38 17.44 -9.43
N PHE A 177 24.19 18.05 -10.29
CA PHE A 177 23.79 19.23 -11.06
C PHE A 177 22.63 18.94 -12.02
N GLU A 178 22.68 17.83 -12.76
CA GLU A 178 21.61 17.42 -13.68
C GLU A 178 20.30 17.04 -12.95
N VAL A 179 20.35 16.68 -11.66
CA VAL A 179 19.13 16.42 -10.86
C VAL A 179 18.40 17.71 -10.47
N VAL A 180 19.13 18.83 -10.33
CA VAL A 180 18.58 20.13 -9.91
C VAL A 180 18.10 20.97 -11.12
N LYS A 181 18.63 20.71 -12.31
CA LYS A 181 18.32 21.38 -13.58
C LYS A 181 16.94 21.02 -14.14
#